data_AF-A0A077FAI4-F1
#
_entry.id   AF-A0A077FAI4-F1
#
_cell.length_a   1.000
_cell.length_b   1.000
_cell.length_c   1.000
_cell.angle_alpha   90.00
_cell.angle_beta   90.00
_cell.angle_gamma   90.00
#
_symmetry.space_group_name_H-M   'P 1'
#
loop_
_entity.id
_entity.type
_entity.pdbx_description
1 polymer ?
#
loop_
_entity_poly.entity_id
_entity_poly.type
_entity_poly.pdbx_seq_one_letter_code
_entity_poly.pdbx_strand_id
1 'polypeptide(L)'
;MNCDNSGDKLDVGFDLRVTTLVPRFIWVTEQQVLGGTLGFHALVPLNDIRLNLDGQRDHKRGIGDAHLGPVIGFHHSDKLHTAMGVDLILPTGSEYDKDDLVNLGTNFVTLQAIYALTYLDPAGLNVDMRLMHEYNFKNPDTDYKSGRELHADYAVGWGLGNGWVLGVGGYVYKQISDDKLDGHLVADNRGRAFAIGPSVQYSSASGWSLSGKWQDEIGVRNRADGSAFWLKFSVPL
;
A
#
# COMPACT_ATOMS: atom_id res chain seq x y z
N MET A 1 12.85 -2.05 13.72
CA MET A 1 12.88 -3.07 14.81
C MET A 1 11.59 -3.87 14.70
N ASN A 2 11.43 -5.00 15.41
CA ASN A 2 10.18 -5.78 15.34
C ASN A 2 9.37 -5.62 16.64
N CYS A 3 8.04 -5.47 16.53
CA CYS A 3 7.14 -5.27 17.68
C CYS A 3 6.27 -6.50 17.94
N ASP A 4 6.04 -6.81 19.21
CA ASP A 4 5.17 -7.90 19.65
C ASP A 4 3.67 -7.51 19.69
N ASN A 5 2.83 -8.37 20.28
CA ASN A 5 1.38 -8.17 20.40
C ASN A 5 0.98 -7.08 21.41
N SER A 6 1.84 -6.78 22.38
CA SER A 6 1.68 -5.64 23.29
C SER A 6 2.07 -4.33 22.61
N GLY A 7 2.96 -4.41 21.62
CA GLY A 7 3.60 -3.29 20.95
C GLY A 7 5.00 -3.00 21.50
N ASP A 8 5.52 -3.91 22.33
CA ASP A 8 6.85 -3.81 22.89
C ASP A 8 7.87 -4.22 21.82
N LYS A 9 9.00 -3.53 21.82
CA LYS A 9 10.09 -3.79 20.88
C LYS A 9 10.79 -5.07 21.31
N LEU A 10 10.89 -6.02 20.39
CA LEU A 10 11.64 -7.24 20.61
C LEU A 10 13.14 -6.92 20.59
N ASP A 11 13.86 -7.41 21.59
CA ASP A 11 15.33 -7.31 21.69
C ASP A 11 16.00 -8.35 20.77
N VAL A 12 15.72 -8.20 19.48
CA VAL A 12 16.32 -8.96 18.39
C VAL A 12 16.99 -7.97 17.45
N GLY A 13 18.17 -8.32 16.93
CA GLY A 13 18.93 -7.54 15.97
C GLY A 13 18.26 -7.55 14.59
N PHE A 14 17.10 -6.89 14.48
CA PHE A 14 16.29 -6.81 13.27
C PHE A 14 16.49 -5.46 12.56
N ASP A 15 17.03 -5.51 11.34
CA ASP A 15 17.12 -4.40 10.40
C ASP A 15 16.58 -4.85 9.03
N LEU A 16 15.56 -4.16 8.53
CA LEU A 16 14.96 -4.42 7.23
C LEU A 16 14.99 -3.13 6.42
N ARG A 17 15.58 -3.20 5.22
CA ARG A 17 15.57 -2.11 4.25
C ARG A 17 14.93 -2.58 2.96
N VAL A 18 13.90 -1.87 2.53
CA VAL A 18 13.19 -2.12 1.27
C VAL A 18 13.29 -0.88 0.41
N THR A 19 13.67 -1.07 -0.86
CA THR A 19 13.57 -0.05 -1.91
C THR A 19 12.72 -0.62 -3.03
N THR A 20 11.67 0.08 -3.42
CA THR A 20 10.74 -0.40 -4.45
C THR A 20 10.47 0.67 -5.49
N LEU A 21 10.58 0.30 -6.77
CA LEU A 21 10.04 1.07 -7.89
C LEU A 21 8.73 0.43 -8.35
N VAL A 22 7.65 1.18 -8.41
CA VAL A 22 6.32 0.67 -8.78
C VAL A 22 5.80 1.38 -10.03
N PRO A 23 6.17 0.93 -11.25
CA PRO A 23 5.45 1.32 -12.46
C PRO A 23 3.97 0.94 -12.33
N ARG A 24 3.09 1.91 -12.58
CA ARG A 24 1.65 1.70 -12.65
C ARG A 24 1.12 2.31 -13.95
N PHE A 25 0.34 1.54 -14.68
CA PHE A 25 -0.40 1.97 -15.84
C PHE A 25 -1.90 2.03 -15.49
N ILE A 26 -2.58 3.09 -15.91
CA ILE A 26 -4.02 3.27 -15.74
C ILE A 26 -4.59 3.60 -17.12
N TRP A 27 -5.59 2.85 -17.54
CA TRP A 27 -6.34 3.08 -18.76
C TRP A 27 -7.78 3.41 -18.41
N VAL A 28 -8.21 4.63 -18.76
CA VAL A 28 -9.59 5.07 -18.60
C VAL A 28 -10.31 4.90 -19.93
N THR A 29 -11.45 4.23 -19.91
CA THR A 29 -12.27 3.96 -21.10
C THR A 29 -13.37 5.02 -21.26
N GLU A 30 -14.05 5.02 -22.40
CA GLU A 30 -15.26 5.84 -22.60
C GLU A 30 -16.52 5.20 -21.99
N GLN A 31 -16.42 3.95 -21.50
CA GLN A 31 -17.57 3.21 -20.99
C GLN A 31 -18.03 3.69 -19.62
N GLN A 32 -19.34 3.77 -19.45
CA GLN A 32 -19.98 4.12 -18.18
C GLN A 32 -20.55 2.86 -17.51
N VAL A 33 -20.21 2.65 -16.24
CA VAL A 33 -20.68 1.54 -15.41
C VAL A 33 -21.12 2.11 -14.07
N LEU A 34 -22.35 1.80 -13.65
CA LEU A 34 -22.95 2.30 -12.39
C LEU A 34 -22.97 3.85 -12.28
N GLY A 35 -22.92 4.57 -13.40
CA GLY A 35 -22.88 6.03 -13.43
C GLY A 35 -21.48 6.64 -13.24
N GLY A 36 -20.42 5.82 -13.27
CA GLY A 36 -19.03 6.27 -13.29
C GLY A 36 -18.26 5.72 -14.50
N THR A 37 -17.09 6.29 -14.74
CA THR A 37 -16.24 5.93 -15.87
C THR A 37 -15.41 4.70 -15.52
N LEU A 38 -15.51 3.66 -16.37
CA LEU A 38 -14.74 2.43 -16.22
C LEU A 38 -13.28 2.67 -16.63
N GLY A 39 -12.37 2.19 -15.81
CA GLY A 39 -10.95 2.09 -16.12
C GLY A 39 -10.37 0.77 -15.63
N PHE A 40 -9.13 0.53 -16.02
CA PHE A 40 -8.32 -0.60 -15.63
C PHE A 40 -6.95 -0.09 -15.19
N HIS A 41 -6.32 -0.79 -14.26
CA HIS A 41 -4.93 -0.50 -13.92
C HIS A 41 -4.14 -1.79 -13.76
N ALA A 42 -2.83 -1.65 -13.93
CA ALA A 42 -1.86 -2.69 -13.66
C ALA A 42 -0.61 -2.04 -13.06
N LEU A 43 -0.02 -2.70 -12.07
CA LEU A 43 1.27 -2.30 -11.50
C LEU A 43 2.12 -3.53 -11.19
N VAL A 44 3.43 -3.31 -11.20
CA VAL A 44 4.41 -4.34 -10.88
C VAL A 44 5.47 -3.73 -9.96
N PRO A 45 5.66 -4.24 -8.73
CA PRO A 45 6.71 -3.76 -7.85
C PRO A 45 8.07 -4.36 -8.26
N LEU A 46 9.09 -3.52 -8.36
CA LEU A 46 10.49 -3.91 -8.54
C LEU A 46 11.23 -3.65 -7.23
N ASN A 47 11.54 -4.72 -6.50
CA ASN A 47 12.02 -4.67 -5.13
C ASN A 47 13.54 -4.91 -5.05
N ASP A 48 14.19 -4.23 -4.10
CA ASP A 48 15.49 -4.56 -3.50
C ASP A 48 15.27 -4.63 -1.99
N ILE A 49 15.35 -5.82 -1.40
CA ILE A 49 15.05 -6.11 0.00
C ILE A 49 16.30 -6.64 0.68
N ARG A 50 16.74 -5.99 1.75
CA ARG A 50 17.88 -6.42 2.56
C ARG A 50 17.42 -6.61 3.99
N LEU A 51 17.66 -7.79 4.52
CA LEU A 51 17.35 -8.16 5.89
C LEU A 51 18.63 -8.52 6.64
N ASN A 52 18.71 -8.07 7.87
CA ASN A 52 19.61 -8.58 8.89
C ASN A 52 18.77 -8.97 10.11
N LEU A 53 18.84 -10.24 10.50
CA LEU A 53 18.16 -10.80 11.66
C LEU A 53 19.19 -11.56 12.50
N ASP A 54 19.57 -10.98 13.64
CA ASP A 54 20.54 -11.57 14.58
C ASP A 54 21.85 -12.02 13.91
N GLY A 55 22.31 -11.24 12.93
CA GLY A 55 23.55 -11.50 12.18
C GLY A 55 23.36 -12.40 10.95
N GLN A 56 22.20 -13.04 10.77
CA GLN A 56 21.84 -13.68 9.52
C GLN A 56 21.41 -12.61 8.51
N ARG A 57 22.04 -12.62 7.34
CA ARG A 57 21.79 -11.64 6.29
C ARG A 57 21.18 -12.30 5.08
N ASP A 58 20.15 -11.68 4.55
CA ASP A 58 19.50 -12.08 3.31
C ASP A 58 19.28 -10.85 2.40
N HIS A 59 19.36 -11.05 1.09
CA HIS A 59 19.18 -9.99 0.09
C HIS A 59 18.53 -10.56 -1.16
N LYS A 60 17.38 -9.98 -1.52
CA LYS A 60 16.69 -10.31 -2.76
C LYS A 60 16.42 -9.07 -3.59
N ARG A 61 16.51 -9.22 -4.91
CA ARG A 61 16.16 -8.18 -5.86
C ARG A 61 15.43 -8.78 -7.05
N GLY A 62 14.27 -8.23 -7.38
CA GLY A 62 13.49 -8.72 -8.50
C GLY A 62 12.07 -8.17 -8.53
N ILE A 63 11.23 -8.85 -9.31
CA ILE A 63 9.83 -8.49 -9.50
C ILE A 63 9.03 -9.07 -8.34
N GLY A 64 8.16 -8.29 -7.71
CA GLY A 64 7.17 -8.80 -6.78
C GLY A 64 5.83 -9.09 -7.44
N ASP A 65 4.85 -9.46 -6.61
CA ASP A 65 3.51 -9.82 -7.07
C ASP A 65 2.84 -8.67 -7.82
N ALA A 66 2.31 -8.94 -9.02
CA ALA A 66 1.66 -7.95 -9.86
C ALA A 66 0.23 -7.69 -9.37
N HIS A 67 -0.20 -6.43 -9.44
CA HIS A 67 -1.60 -6.08 -9.16
C HIS A 67 -2.27 -5.63 -10.45
N LEU A 68 -3.51 -6.06 -10.65
CA LEU A 68 -4.35 -5.55 -11.72
C LEU A 68 -5.82 -5.56 -11.32
N GLY A 69 -6.60 -4.68 -11.89
CA GLY A 69 -8.01 -4.60 -11.54
C GLY A 69 -8.80 -3.58 -12.35
N PRO A 70 -10.13 -3.74 -12.42
CA PRO A 70 -11.02 -2.67 -12.84
C PRO A 70 -11.17 -1.62 -11.73
N VAL A 71 -11.40 -0.39 -12.15
CA VAL A 71 -11.76 0.75 -11.29
C VAL A 71 -12.90 1.52 -11.94
N ILE A 72 -13.81 2.05 -11.15
CA ILE A 72 -14.88 2.95 -11.60
C ILE A 72 -14.68 4.28 -10.90
N GLY A 73 -14.47 5.34 -11.69
CA GLY A 73 -14.31 6.71 -11.20
C GLY A 73 -15.61 7.51 -11.28
N PHE A 74 -15.90 8.26 -10.23
CA PHE A 74 -17.09 9.12 -10.14
C PHE A 74 -16.65 10.57 -9.87
N HIS A 75 -17.23 11.50 -10.61
CA HIS A 75 -16.99 12.93 -10.46
C HIS A 75 -18.26 13.60 -9.96
N HIS A 76 -18.30 13.93 -8.66
CA HIS A 76 -19.49 14.50 -8.01
C HIS A 76 -19.53 16.03 -8.16
N SER A 77 -18.37 16.66 -8.30
CA SER A 77 -18.20 18.07 -8.61
C SER A 77 -16.80 18.32 -9.19
N ASP A 78 -16.45 19.58 -9.45
CA ASP A 78 -15.10 19.98 -9.84
C ASP A 78 -14.03 19.72 -8.76
N LYS A 79 -14.46 19.49 -7.50
CA LYS A 79 -13.56 19.28 -6.37
C LYS A 79 -13.65 17.87 -5.79
N LEU A 80 -14.83 17.24 -5.82
CA LEU A 80 -15.08 15.98 -5.13
C LEU A 80 -15.17 14.82 -6.12
N HIS A 81 -14.29 13.85 -5.93
CA HIS A 81 -14.20 12.64 -6.74
C HIS A 81 -14.11 11.41 -5.84
N THR A 82 -14.67 10.30 -6.30
CA THR A 82 -14.51 9.00 -5.64
C THR A 82 -14.17 7.93 -6.66
N ALA A 83 -13.53 6.85 -6.24
CA ALA A 83 -13.34 5.68 -7.07
C ALA A 83 -13.60 4.40 -6.29
N MET A 84 -14.09 3.37 -6.97
CA MET A 84 -14.28 2.03 -6.42
C MET A 84 -13.58 1.03 -7.32
N GLY A 85 -12.96 0.01 -6.75
CA GLY A 85 -12.24 -0.98 -7.56
C GLY A 85 -12.03 -2.29 -6.83
N VAL A 86 -11.55 -3.27 -7.57
CA VAL A 86 -11.08 -4.55 -7.02
C VAL A 86 -9.73 -4.85 -7.65
N ASP A 87 -8.72 -5.06 -6.83
CA ASP A 87 -7.40 -5.50 -7.26
C ASP A 87 -7.25 -7.00 -7.03
N LEU A 88 -6.73 -7.68 -8.04
CA LEU A 88 -6.14 -9.00 -7.95
C LEU A 88 -4.64 -8.83 -7.81
N ILE A 89 -4.10 -9.29 -6.68
CA ILE A 89 -2.65 -9.43 -6.46
C ILE A 89 -2.33 -10.88 -6.79
N LEU A 90 -1.50 -11.09 -7.81
CA LEU A 90 -1.19 -12.42 -8.33
C LEU A 90 0.20 -12.87 -7.86
N PRO A 91 0.39 -14.17 -7.56
CA PRO A 91 1.69 -14.72 -7.14
C PRO A 91 2.65 -14.81 -8.33
N THR A 92 3.07 -13.66 -8.85
CA THR A 92 3.96 -13.50 -10.02
C THR A 92 5.33 -12.98 -9.63
N GLY A 93 5.63 -12.88 -8.32
CA GLY A 93 6.96 -12.59 -7.84
C GLY A 93 7.99 -13.49 -8.52
N SER A 94 9.12 -12.91 -8.92
CA SER A 94 10.16 -13.65 -9.65
C SER A 94 10.81 -14.74 -8.81
N GLU A 95 10.61 -14.71 -7.49
CA GLU A 95 11.19 -15.65 -6.55
C GLU A 95 10.29 -15.84 -5.33
N TYR A 96 10.10 -17.11 -4.98
CA TYR A 96 9.51 -17.55 -3.73
C TYR A 96 10.14 -18.88 -3.31
N ASP A 97 10.68 -18.94 -2.10
CA ASP A 97 11.08 -20.16 -1.41
C ASP A 97 10.62 -20.05 0.05
N LYS A 98 9.97 -21.11 0.55
CA LYS A 98 9.45 -21.14 1.92
C LYS A 98 10.55 -21.19 2.98
N ASP A 99 11.77 -21.60 2.61
CA ASP A 99 12.91 -21.72 3.50
C ASP A 99 13.75 -20.42 3.55
N ASP A 100 13.44 -19.44 2.70
CA ASP A 100 14.11 -18.14 2.68
C ASP A 100 13.51 -17.15 3.69
N LEU A 101 14.38 -16.30 4.25
CA LEU A 101 13.97 -15.27 5.22
C LEU A 101 13.19 -14.13 4.55
N VAL A 102 13.55 -13.82 3.31
CA VAL A 102 12.91 -12.79 2.50
C VAL A 102 12.36 -13.42 1.22
N ASN A 103 11.17 -13.00 0.80
CA ASN A 103 10.58 -13.39 -0.48
C ASN A 103 10.13 -12.16 -1.27
N LEU A 104 10.17 -12.26 -2.61
CA LEU A 104 9.73 -11.17 -3.50
C LEU A 104 8.22 -11.22 -3.77
N GLY A 105 7.63 -12.41 -3.68
CA GLY A 105 6.19 -12.63 -3.70
C GLY A 105 5.70 -13.38 -2.47
N THR A 106 4.39 -13.50 -2.36
CA THR A 106 3.70 -14.15 -1.23
C THR A 106 3.29 -15.60 -1.52
N ASN A 107 3.32 -15.99 -2.79
CA ASN A 107 2.87 -17.29 -3.31
C ASN A 107 1.41 -17.61 -2.97
N PHE A 108 0.56 -16.58 -2.89
CA PHE A 108 -0.88 -16.71 -2.91
C PHE A 108 -1.52 -15.57 -3.69
N VAL A 109 -2.79 -15.73 -4.03
CA VAL A 109 -3.61 -14.66 -4.61
C VAL A 109 -4.19 -13.81 -3.48
N THR A 110 -4.30 -12.50 -3.69
CA THR A 110 -5.08 -11.60 -2.80
C THR A 110 -6.15 -10.88 -3.61
N LEU A 111 -7.35 -10.80 -3.04
CA LEU A 111 -8.42 -9.93 -3.51
C LEU A 111 -8.46 -8.69 -2.62
N GLN A 112 -8.29 -7.51 -3.19
CA GLN A 112 -8.35 -6.24 -2.47
C GLN A 112 -9.51 -5.40 -3.00
N ALA A 113 -10.51 -5.13 -2.16
CA ALA A 113 -11.56 -4.15 -2.47
C ALA A 113 -11.08 -2.75 -2.13
N ILE A 114 -11.33 -1.78 -3.01
CA ILE A 114 -10.82 -0.41 -2.89
C ILE A 114 -11.98 0.59 -2.92
N TYR A 115 -11.91 1.57 -2.02
CA TYR A 115 -12.68 2.80 -2.08
C TYR A 115 -11.74 3.99 -1.92
N ALA A 116 -11.75 4.92 -2.87
CA ALA A 116 -10.96 6.14 -2.82
C ALA A 116 -11.86 7.38 -2.84
N LEU A 117 -11.44 8.42 -2.14
CA LEU A 117 -12.05 9.73 -2.10
C LEU A 117 -10.96 10.79 -2.22
N THR A 118 -11.19 11.76 -3.10
CA THR A 118 -10.35 12.94 -3.26
C THR A 118 -11.23 14.17 -3.24
N TYR A 119 -10.91 15.11 -2.37
CA TYR A 119 -11.39 16.48 -2.41
C TYR A 119 -10.22 17.39 -2.76
N LEU A 120 -10.29 18.08 -3.89
CA LEU A 120 -9.22 18.91 -4.44
C LEU A 120 -9.64 20.38 -4.46
N ASP A 121 -8.86 21.25 -3.80
CA ASP A 121 -9.02 22.70 -3.89
C ASP A 121 -7.65 23.36 -4.16
N PRO A 122 -7.41 23.89 -5.37
CA PRO A 122 -6.11 24.45 -5.74
C PRO A 122 -5.64 25.56 -4.80
N ALA A 123 -6.55 26.30 -4.17
CA ALA A 123 -6.26 27.40 -3.25
C ALA A 123 -6.97 27.21 -1.89
N GLY A 124 -7.07 25.96 -1.43
CA GLY A 124 -7.80 25.63 -0.21
C GLY A 124 -7.52 24.22 0.30
N LEU A 125 -8.51 23.63 0.95
CA LEU A 125 -8.39 22.29 1.55
C LEU A 125 -8.23 21.20 0.48
N ASN A 126 -7.27 20.30 0.68
CA ASN A 126 -7.12 19.06 -0.09
C ASN A 126 -7.18 17.86 0.87
N VAL A 127 -7.98 16.85 0.52
CA VAL A 127 -8.14 15.62 1.31
C VAL A 127 -8.15 14.43 0.38
N ASP A 128 -7.27 13.47 0.63
CA ASP A 128 -7.22 12.19 -0.06
C ASP A 128 -7.35 11.05 0.95
N MET A 129 -8.12 10.04 0.59
CA MET A 129 -8.25 8.79 1.33
C MET A 129 -8.39 7.62 0.36
N ARG A 130 -7.66 6.53 0.60
CA ARG A 130 -7.83 5.26 -0.10
C ARG A 130 -7.97 4.14 0.91
N LEU A 131 -9.19 3.66 1.11
CA LEU A 131 -9.53 2.50 1.94
C LEU A 131 -9.40 1.21 1.13
N MET A 132 -8.78 0.21 1.74
CA MET A 132 -8.48 -1.09 1.12
C MET A 132 -8.81 -2.21 2.11
N HIS A 133 -9.57 -3.20 1.65
CA HIS A 133 -9.86 -4.42 2.40
C HIS A 133 -9.36 -5.64 1.64
N GLU A 134 -8.50 -6.42 2.27
CA GLU A 134 -7.82 -7.55 1.64
C GLU A 134 -8.33 -8.89 2.15
N TYR A 135 -8.50 -9.80 1.20
CA TYR A 135 -8.73 -11.21 1.43
C TYR A 135 -7.60 -12.02 0.80
N ASN A 136 -6.76 -12.58 1.66
CA ASN A 136 -5.64 -13.43 1.26
C ASN A 136 -6.11 -14.87 1.08
N PHE A 137 -5.75 -15.49 -0.04
CA PHE A 137 -5.92 -16.93 -0.23
C PHE A 137 -4.81 -17.70 0.49
N LYS A 138 -5.00 -19.02 0.64
CA LYS A 138 -4.03 -19.87 1.32
C LYS A 138 -2.80 -20.06 0.43
N ASN A 139 -1.61 -19.95 1.01
CA ASN A 139 -0.36 -20.34 0.38
C ASN A 139 -0.32 -21.88 0.24
N PRO A 140 -0.15 -22.43 -0.97
CA PRO A 140 -0.22 -23.87 -1.19
C PRO A 140 1.00 -24.64 -0.65
N ASP A 141 2.15 -23.98 -0.45
CA ASP A 141 3.41 -24.64 -0.06
C ASP A 141 3.64 -24.64 1.45
N THR A 142 3.00 -23.75 2.18
CA THR A 142 3.13 -23.61 3.66
C THR A 142 1.83 -23.88 4.42
N ASP A 143 0.71 -24.06 3.70
CA ASP A 143 -0.63 -24.14 4.28
C ASP A 143 -1.01 -22.94 5.18
N TYR A 144 -0.26 -21.83 5.05
CA TYR A 144 -0.51 -20.59 5.77
C TYR A 144 -1.55 -19.73 5.05
N LYS A 145 -2.42 -19.10 5.82
CA LYS A 145 -3.39 -18.13 5.35
C LYS A 145 -3.37 -16.91 6.23
N SER A 146 -2.87 -15.81 5.69
CA SER A 146 -2.95 -14.51 6.34
C SER A 146 -4.40 -14.11 6.56
N GLY A 147 -4.65 -13.43 7.67
CA GLY A 147 -5.93 -12.88 8.04
C GLY A 147 -6.39 -11.82 7.04
N ARG A 148 -7.63 -11.38 7.21
CA ARG A 148 -8.17 -10.24 6.46
C ARG A 148 -7.56 -8.97 7.02
N GLU A 149 -7.25 -8.06 6.12
CA GLU A 149 -6.60 -6.80 6.45
C GLU A 149 -7.47 -5.63 6.01
N LEU A 150 -7.44 -4.57 6.80
CA LEU A 150 -8.10 -3.31 6.49
C LEU A 150 -7.07 -2.20 6.67
N HIS A 151 -6.87 -1.42 5.62
CA HIS A 151 -5.94 -0.30 5.67
C HIS A 151 -6.43 0.89 4.86
N ALA A 152 -5.95 2.07 5.24
CA ALA A 152 -6.31 3.31 4.58
C ALA A 152 -5.09 4.21 4.46
N ASP A 153 -4.73 4.58 3.23
CA ASP A 153 -3.82 5.69 2.97
C ASP A 153 -4.59 7.01 3.09
N TYR A 154 -3.99 8.03 3.67
CA TYR A 154 -4.61 9.35 3.76
C TYR A 154 -3.60 10.48 3.56
N ALA A 155 -4.10 11.63 3.09
CA ALA A 155 -3.40 12.90 3.08
C ALA A 155 -4.38 14.06 3.29
N VAL A 156 -3.96 15.07 4.04
CA VAL A 156 -4.69 16.32 4.26
C VAL A 156 -3.71 17.47 4.12
N GLY A 157 -4.07 18.45 3.31
CA GLY A 157 -3.19 19.59 3.03
C GLY A 157 -3.92 20.84 2.57
N TRP A 158 -3.13 21.88 2.33
CA TRP A 158 -3.60 23.17 1.85
C TRP A 158 -2.93 23.52 0.52
N GLY A 159 -3.75 23.81 -0.48
CA GLY A 159 -3.35 24.28 -1.80
C GLY A 159 -3.00 25.76 -1.78
N LEU A 160 -1.90 26.13 -2.43
CA LEU A 160 -1.35 27.49 -2.42
C LEU A 160 -1.77 28.32 -3.64
N GLY A 161 -2.62 27.78 -4.51
CA GLY A 161 -3.11 28.43 -5.74
C GLY A 161 -2.14 28.39 -6.92
N ASN A 162 -0.96 27.79 -6.75
CA ASN A 162 0.12 27.76 -7.75
C ASN A 162 0.58 26.32 -8.07
N GLY A 163 -0.31 25.34 -7.87
CA GLY A 163 -0.04 23.92 -8.08
C GLY A 163 0.56 23.19 -6.89
N TRP A 164 1.07 23.91 -5.88
CA TRP A 164 1.60 23.30 -4.66
C TRP A 164 0.52 23.02 -3.63
N VAL A 165 0.63 21.85 -2.99
CA VAL A 165 -0.13 21.46 -1.79
C VAL A 165 0.87 21.06 -0.71
N LEU A 166 0.73 21.66 0.47
CA LEU A 166 1.53 21.33 1.66
C LEU A 166 0.62 20.72 2.71
N GLY A 167 1.05 19.64 3.36
CA GLY A 167 0.20 18.97 4.32
C GLY A 167 0.88 17.87 5.10
N VAL A 168 0.05 17.00 5.64
CA VAL A 168 0.43 15.78 6.32
C VAL A 168 -0.27 14.60 5.70
N GLY A 169 0.37 13.44 5.73
CA GLY A 169 -0.23 12.21 5.26
C GLY A 169 0.36 11.02 5.95
N GLY A 170 -0.22 9.86 5.67
CA GLY A 170 0.09 8.66 6.42
C GLY A 170 -0.73 7.48 5.94
N TYR A 171 -0.78 6.46 6.78
CA TYR A 171 -1.70 5.34 6.61
C TYR A 171 -2.11 4.78 7.96
N VAL A 172 -3.23 4.06 7.97
CA VAL A 172 -3.66 3.23 9.10
C VAL A 172 -3.78 1.80 8.59
N TYR A 173 -3.19 0.86 9.31
CA TYR A 173 -3.24 -0.56 8.99
C TYR A 173 -3.76 -1.35 10.19
N LYS A 174 -4.67 -2.29 9.94
CA LYS A 174 -5.16 -3.23 10.93
C LYS A 174 -5.52 -4.55 10.30
N GLN A 175 -4.95 -5.62 10.84
CA GLN A 175 -5.41 -6.97 10.58
C GLN A 175 -6.66 -7.26 11.43
N ILE A 176 -7.75 -7.64 10.78
CA ILE A 176 -9.09 -7.75 11.38
C ILE A 176 -9.53 -9.20 11.65
N SER A 177 -8.75 -10.18 11.21
CA SER A 177 -8.89 -11.59 11.63
C SER A 177 -7.54 -12.25 11.82
N ASP A 178 -7.50 -13.32 12.61
CA ASP A 178 -6.26 -14.07 12.86
C ASP A 178 -5.78 -14.79 11.60
N ASP A 179 -4.48 -15.09 11.58
CA ASP A 179 -3.90 -15.99 10.58
C ASP A 179 -4.29 -17.43 10.88
N LYS A 180 -4.12 -18.28 9.87
CA LYS A 180 -4.26 -19.73 10.02
C LYS A 180 -3.04 -20.45 9.48
N LEU A 181 -2.58 -21.46 10.20
CA LEU A 181 -1.58 -22.43 9.75
C LEU A 181 -2.18 -23.82 9.89
N ASP A 182 -2.14 -24.63 8.82
CA ASP A 182 -2.78 -25.95 8.77
C ASP A 182 -4.27 -25.93 9.15
N GLY A 183 -4.94 -24.80 8.86
CA GLY A 183 -6.35 -24.57 9.22
C GLY A 183 -6.61 -24.18 10.68
N HIS A 184 -5.59 -24.18 11.54
CA HIS A 184 -5.67 -23.76 12.94
C HIS A 184 -5.34 -22.28 13.11
N LEU A 185 -6.03 -21.60 14.03
CA LEU A 185 -5.78 -20.18 14.31
C LEU A 185 -4.39 -19.98 14.92
N VAL A 186 -3.66 -18.99 14.43
CA VAL A 186 -2.42 -18.50 15.04
C VAL A 186 -2.78 -17.49 16.12
N ALA A 187 -2.31 -17.70 17.35
CA ALA A 187 -2.59 -16.79 18.46
C ALA A 187 -1.79 -15.48 18.33
N ASP A 188 -2.39 -14.37 18.78
CA ASP A 188 -1.71 -13.09 19.01
C ASP A 188 -0.92 -12.53 17.82
N ASN A 189 -1.39 -12.79 16.59
CA ASN A 189 -0.65 -12.48 15.37
C ASN A 189 -1.10 -11.17 14.68
N ARG A 190 -2.24 -10.60 15.07
CA ARG A 190 -2.87 -9.51 14.31
C ARG A 190 -1.99 -8.25 14.32
N GLY A 191 -1.55 -7.85 13.14
CA GLY A 191 -0.77 -6.63 12.97
C GLY A 191 -1.60 -5.35 13.07
N ARG A 192 -0.97 -4.26 13.51
CA ARG A 192 -1.49 -2.90 13.31
C ARG A 192 -0.35 -1.89 13.16
N ALA A 193 -0.63 -0.78 12.50
CA ALA A 193 0.27 0.38 12.45
C ALA A 193 -0.54 1.66 12.17
N PHE A 194 -0.03 2.78 12.64
CA PHE A 194 -0.45 4.10 12.22
C PHE A 194 0.81 4.86 11.81
N ALA A 195 0.82 5.45 10.62
CA ALA A 195 1.93 6.28 10.18
C ALA A 195 1.45 7.70 9.92
N ILE A 196 2.29 8.68 10.22
CA ILE A 196 2.04 10.08 9.92
C ILE A 196 3.34 10.80 9.61
N GLY A 197 3.29 11.79 8.73
CA GLY A 197 4.39 12.72 8.55
C GLY A 197 4.11 13.78 7.48
N PRO A 198 5.09 14.64 7.20
CA PRO A 198 4.94 15.74 6.26
C PRO A 198 4.78 15.23 4.83
N SER A 199 3.94 15.91 4.07
CA SER A 199 3.71 15.63 2.65
C SER A 199 3.69 16.91 1.83
N VAL A 200 4.21 16.81 0.60
CA VAL A 200 4.17 17.88 -0.40
C VAL A 200 3.76 17.29 -1.73
N GLN A 201 2.95 18.03 -2.48
CA GLN A 201 2.59 17.70 -3.86
C GLN A 201 2.71 18.96 -4.72
N TYR A 202 3.13 18.75 -5.96
CA TYR A 202 3.06 19.74 -7.02
C TYR A 202 2.30 19.15 -8.21
N SER A 203 1.31 19.91 -8.70
CA SER A 203 0.57 19.63 -9.92
C SER A 203 0.85 20.74 -10.93
N SER A 204 1.36 20.35 -12.10
CA SER A 204 1.68 21.29 -13.17
C SER A 204 0.44 21.67 -13.99
N ALA A 205 0.51 22.82 -14.66
CA ALA A 205 -0.51 23.23 -15.61
C ALA A 205 -0.59 22.31 -16.85
N SER A 206 0.47 21.54 -17.14
CA SER A 206 0.50 20.58 -18.24
C SER A 206 0.02 19.17 -17.85
N GLY A 207 -0.51 19.00 -16.63
CA GLY A 207 -1.21 17.79 -16.19
C GLY A 207 -0.35 16.72 -15.51
N TRP A 208 0.98 16.86 -15.46
CA TRP A 208 1.82 15.98 -14.65
C TRP A 208 1.85 16.43 -13.18
N SER A 209 2.08 15.48 -12.27
CA SER A 209 2.23 15.74 -10.84
C SER A 209 3.39 14.98 -10.22
N LEU A 210 3.92 15.53 -9.13
CA LEU A 210 4.96 14.96 -8.29
C LEU A 210 4.54 15.11 -6.83
N SER A 211 4.68 14.05 -6.03
CA SER A 211 4.47 14.13 -4.59
C SER A 211 5.58 13.43 -3.82
N GLY A 212 5.94 14.01 -2.68
CA GLY A 212 6.85 13.45 -1.69
C GLY A 212 6.16 13.34 -0.34
N LYS A 213 6.40 12.24 0.38
CA LYS A 213 5.93 12.05 1.75
C LYS A 213 6.98 11.32 2.57
N TRP A 214 7.32 11.86 3.73
CA TRP A 214 8.00 11.11 4.79
C TRP A 214 6.97 10.74 5.83
N GLN A 215 7.01 9.52 6.36
CA GLN A 215 6.10 9.08 7.42
C GLN A 215 6.83 8.16 8.39
N ASP A 216 6.55 8.33 9.68
CA ASP A 216 7.05 7.50 10.75
C ASP A 216 5.89 6.67 11.32
N GLU A 217 6.14 5.39 11.59
CA GLU A 217 5.15 4.49 12.18
C GLU A 217 5.11 4.60 13.70
N ILE A 218 3.90 4.59 14.27
CA ILE A 218 3.62 4.58 15.70
C ILE A 218 2.53 3.55 16.04
N GLY A 219 2.55 3.07 17.28
CA GLY A 219 1.54 2.12 17.78
C GLY A 219 1.57 0.74 17.09
N VAL A 220 2.72 0.38 16.51
CA VAL A 220 2.97 -0.85 15.76
C VAL A 220 2.82 -2.08 16.66
N ARG A 221 2.22 -3.15 16.13
CA ARG A 221 2.14 -4.48 16.79
C ARG A 221 2.26 -5.58 15.78
N ASN A 222 2.92 -6.68 16.15
CA ASN A 222 3.10 -7.88 15.33
C ASN A 222 3.64 -7.58 13.92
N ARG A 223 4.56 -6.61 13.82
CA ARG A 223 5.25 -6.21 12.59
C ARG A 223 6.45 -5.34 12.89
N ALA A 224 7.30 -5.18 11.88
CA ALA A 224 8.39 -4.23 11.90
C ALA A 224 7.89 -2.79 12.06
N ASP A 225 8.50 -2.04 12.97
CA ASP A 225 8.39 -0.58 13.04
C ASP A 225 9.45 0.09 12.16
N GLY A 226 9.13 1.29 11.67
CA GLY A 226 10.07 2.04 10.85
C GLY A 226 9.54 3.35 10.33
N SER A 227 10.24 3.85 9.32
CA SER A 227 9.89 5.05 8.58
C SER A 227 9.98 4.78 7.09
N ALA A 228 9.19 5.52 6.31
CA ALA A 228 9.14 5.37 4.86
C ALA A 228 9.21 6.73 4.17
N PHE A 229 9.95 6.77 3.07
CA PHE A 229 9.95 7.90 2.15
C PHE A 229 9.34 7.48 0.82
N TRP A 230 8.30 8.19 0.42
CA TRP A 230 7.56 7.97 -0.82
C TRP A 230 7.81 9.10 -1.80
N LEU A 231 8.17 8.74 -3.03
CA LEU A 231 8.15 9.62 -4.18
C LEU A 231 7.21 9.05 -5.23
N LYS A 232 6.28 9.87 -5.72
CA LYS A 232 5.34 9.48 -6.77
C LYS A 232 5.34 10.53 -7.85
N PHE A 233 5.57 10.08 -9.08
CA PHE A 233 5.40 10.88 -10.29
C PHE A 233 4.23 10.31 -11.10
N SER A 234 3.44 11.19 -11.72
CA SER A 234 2.31 10.78 -12.57
C SER A 234 2.17 11.75 -13.73
N VAL A 235 1.92 11.20 -14.92
CA VAL A 235 1.80 11.96 -16.16
C VAL A 235 0.72 11.32 -17.03
N PRO A 236 -0.19 12.09 -17.64
CA PRO A 236 -1.11 11.57 -18.64
C PRO A 236 -0.33 11.16 -19.90
N LEU A 237 -0.78 10.08 -20.57
CA LEU A 237 -0.20 9.57 -21.81
C LEU A 237 -1.10 9.92 -23.00
#